data_AF-A0A382D621-F1
#
_entry.id   AF-A0A382D621-F1
#
_cell.length_a   1.000
_cell.length_b   1.000
_cell.length_c   1.000
_cell.angle_alpha   90.00
_cell.angle_beta   90.00
_cell.angle_gamma   90.00
#
_symmetry.space_group_name_H-M   'P 1'
#
loop_
_entity.id
_entity.type
_entity.pdbx_description
1 polymer ?
#
loop_
_entity_poly.entity_id
_entity_poly.type
_entity_poly.pdbx_seq_one_letter_code
_entity_poly.pdbx_strand_id
1 'polypeptide(L)'
;MKVNTSPESFMIRDNNYSIISCSPETLIDKRNYKIVTRPIAGTLKRNKNTSLGKAKKFFAKNIKESKEHNMIVDMERNDLSRICRIGSVYIKKLKFVEEYKDLY
;
A
#
# COMPACT_ATOMS: atom_id res chain seq x y z
N MET A 1 -16.10 12.84 2.66
CA MET A 1 -15.95 11.38 2.48
C MET A 1 -16.32 10.68 3.79
N LYS A 2 -17.53 10.09 3.87
CA LYS A 2 -17.97 9.32 5.07
C LYS A 2 -17.89 7.81 4.87
N VAL A 3 -17.69 7.33 3.64
CA VAL A 3 -17.77 5.90 3.30
C VAL A 3 -16.40 5.24 3.20
N ASN A 4 -15.39 5.92 2.64
CA ASN A 4 -14.04 5.41 2.47
C ASN A 4 -13.02 6.33 3.18
N THR A 5 -12.18 5.75 4.03
CA THR A 5 -11.14 6.44 4.82
C THR A 5 -9.77 6.25 4.20
N SER A 6 -9.69 6.35 2.87
CA SER A 6 -8.43 6.22 2.14
C SER A 6 -7.44 7.31 2.55
N PRO A 7 -6.16 6.98 2.79
CA PRO A 7 -5.15 7.94 3.24
C PRO A 7 -4.95 9.07 2.23
N GLU A 8 -4.99 8.77 0.93
CA GLU A 8 -4.74 9.75 -0.13
C GLU A 8 -6.00 9.99 -0.96
N SER A 9 -6.79 10.94 -0.50
CA SER A 9 -8.08 11.29 -1.09
C SER A 9 -8.03 12.68 -1.71
N PHE A 10 -8.40 12.81 -2.99
CA PHE A 10 -8.37 14.10 -3.68
C PHE A 10 -9.49 14.25 -4.71
N MET A 11 -9.76 15.51 -5.08
CA MET A 11 -10.59 15.88 -6.22
C MET A 11 -9.82 16.88 -7.06
N ILE A 12 -9.72 16.62 -8.37
CA ILE A 12 -9.23 17.58 -9.36
C ILE A 12 -10.43 17.97 -10.21
N ARG A 13 -10.65 19.28 -10.36
CA ARG A 13 -11.63 19.83 -11.28
C ARG A 13 -10.88 20.62 -12.32
N ASP A 14 -11.01 20.21 -13.58
CA ASP A 14 -10.50 20.92 -14.74
C ASP A 14 -11.69 21.38 -15.59
N ASN A 15 -11.43 22.17 -16.63
CA ASN A 15 -12.46 22.75 -17.49
C ASN A 15 -13.30 21.67 -18.20
N ASN A 16 -12.66 20.57 -18.62
CA ASN A 16 -13.28 19.53 -19.45
C ASN A 16 -13.52 18.20 -18.72
N TYR A 17 -12.97 18.02 -17.52
CA TYR A 17 -13.11 16.78 -16.77
C TYR A 17 -12.94 17.00 -15.26
N SER A 18 -13.30 16.00 -14.48
CA SER A 18 -13.04 15.96 -13.06
C SER A 18 -12.56 14.58 -12.66
N ILE A 19 -11.60 14.54 -11.73
CA ILE A 19 -11.06 13.30 -11.15
C ILE A 19 -11.43 13.29 -9.68
N ILE A 20 -12.00 12.17 -9.22
CA ILE A 20 -12.22 11.91 -7.80
C ILE A 20 -11.43 10.64 -7.47
N SER A 21 -10.58 10.71 -6.45
CA SER A 21 -9.76 9.59 -6.01
C SER A 21 -9.91 9.35 -4.51
N CYS A 22 -9.88 8.07 -4.13
CA CYS A 22 -9.81 7.58 -2.77
C CYS A 22 -8.70 6.50 -2.72
N SER A 23 -7.45 6.88 -3.02
CA SER A 23 -6.36 5.92 -3.18
C SER A 23 -5.99 5.29 -1.83
N PRO A 24 -6.03 3.94 -1.72
CA PRO A 24 -5.55 3.25 -0.53
C PRO A 24 -4.02 3.30 -0.43
N GLU A 25 -3.33 3.44 -1.57
CA GLU A 25 -1.89 3.30 -1.67
C GLU A 25 -1.19 4.65 -1.85
N THR A 26 -0.05 4.82 -1.18
CA THR A 26 0.88 5.94 -1.40
C THR A 26 1.98 5.50 -2.35
N LEU A 27 1.88 5.91 -3.62
CA LEU A 27 2.91 5.62 -4.63
C LEU A 27 4.26 6.26 -4.26
N ILE A 28 4.30 7.58 -4.05
CA ILE A 28 5.49 8.31 -3.63
C ILE A 28 5.11 9.46 -2.68
N ASP A 29 5.71 9.48 -1.49
CA ASP A 29 5.81 10.67 -0.62
C ASP A 29 7.27 11.14 -0.59
N LYS A 30 7.54 12.31 -1.19
CA LYS A 30 8.86 12.93 -1.22
C LYS A 30 8.88 14.19 -0.37
N ARG A 31 9.74 14.20 0.65
CA ARG A 31 10.03 15.38 1.48
C ARG A 31 11.53 15.63 1.47
N ASN A 32 11.95 16.75 0.87
CA ASN A 32 13.36 17.08 0.67
C ASN A 32 14.10 15.94 -0.04
N TYR A 33 15.07 15.33 0.67
CA TYR A 33 15.90 14.20 0.21
C TYR A 33 15.39 12.83 0.66
N LYS A 34 14.19 12.76 1.24
CA LYS A 34 13.57 11.51 1.67
C LYS A 34 12.42 11.15 0.74
N ILE A 35 12.48 9.94 0.19
CA ILE A 35 11.43 9.33 -0.63
C ILE A 35 10.89 8.12 0.13
N VAL A 36 9.58 7.98 0.17
CA VAL A 36 8.88 6.84 0.78
C VAL A 36 7.81 6.35 -0.20
N THR A 37 7.78 5.04 -0.42
CA THR A 37 6.68 4.32 -1.07
C THR A 37 6.02 3.39 -0.05
N ARG A 38 4.75 3.03 -0.27
CA ARG A 38 3.99 2.10 0.58
C ARG A 38 3.22 1.12 -0.30
N PRO A 39 3.89 0.12 -0.91
CA PRO A 39 3.23 -0.85 -1.78
C PRO A 39 2.22 -1.68 -1.00
N ILE A 40 1.04 -1.90 -1.59
CA ILE A 40 0.00 -2.77 -1.08
C ILE A 40 -0.17 -3.93 -2.06
N ALA A 41 -0.14 -5.15 -1.53
CA ALA A 41 -0.41 -6.35 -2.31
C ALA A 41 -1.04 -7.41 -1.42
N GLY A 42 -2.06 -8.05 -1.97
CA GLY A 42 -2.94 -8.98 -1.27
C GLY A 42 -4.13 -8.28 -0.61
N THR A 43 -5.26 -8.98 -0.55
CA THR A 43 -6.50 -8.40 -0.03
C THR A 43 -7.37 -9.50 0.59
N LEU A 44 -7.90 -9.23 1.79
CA LEU A 44 -8.84 -10.12 2.46
C LEU A 44 -10.10 -9.35 2.85
N LYS A 45 -11.24 -9.76 2.31
CA LYS A 45 -12.54 -9.13 2.63
C LYS A 45 -12.91 -9.30 4.10
N ARG A 46 -13.34 -8.21 4.75
CA ARG A 46 -13.92 -8.24 6.09
C ARG A 46 -15.31 -8.85 6.07
N ASN A 47 -15.56 -9.77 6.99
CA ASN A 47 -16.84 -10.36 7.31
C ASN A 47 -16.91 -10.67 8.81
N LYS A 48 -18.06 -11.16 9.29
CA LYS A 48 -18.28 -11.48 10.72
C LYS A 48 -17.24 -12.43 11.32
N ASN A 49 -16.59 -13.25 10.49
CA ASN A 49 -15.62 -14.26 10.91
C ASN A 49 -14.16 -13.82 10.75
N THR A 50 -13.87 -12.70 10.10
CA THR A 50 -12.49 -12.20 9.90
C THR A 50 -12.13 -11.14 10.94
N SER A 51 -11.11 -11.43 11.75
CA SER A 51 -10.46 -10.46 12.62
C SER A 51 -9.06 -10.16 12.09
N LEU A 52 -8.44 -9.04 12.53
CA LEU A 52 -7.05 -8.73 12.20
C LEU A 52 -6.12 -9.93 12.50
N GLY A 53 -6.32 -10.61 13.62
CA GLY A 53 -5.52 -11.81 13.96
C GLY A 53 -5.68 -12.95 12.97
N LYS A 54 -6.89 -13.16 12.42
CA LYS A 54 -7.12 -14.15 11.36
C LYS A 54 -6.57 -13.70 10.02
N ALA A 55 -6.67 -12.41 9.69
CA ALA A 55 -6.08 -11.84 8.48
C ALA A 55 -4.55 -12.01 8.47
N LYS A 56 -3.88 -11.66 9.57
CA LYS A 56 -2.44 -11.91 9.76
C LYS A 56 -2.08 -13.38 9.55
N LYS A 57 -2.85 -14.30 10.14
CA LYS A 57 -2.63 -15.74 9.95
C LYS A 57 -2.88 -16.20 8.51
N PHE A 58 -3.87 -15.63 7.82
CA PHE A 58 -4.18 -15.92 6.42
C PHE A 58 -3.00 -15.52 5.52
N PHE A 59 -2.59 -14.26 5.57
CA PHE A 59 -1.49 -13.75 4.73
C PHE A 59 -0.15 -14.41 5.06
N ALA A 60 0.12 -14.73 6.33
CA ALA A 60 1.33 -15.44 6.73
C ALA A 60 1.40 -16.88 6.20
N LYS A 61 0.25 -17.55 6.04
CA LYS A 61 0.18 -18.94 5.55
C LYS A 61 -0.02 -19.04 4.04
N ASN A 62 -0.48 -17.97 3.39
CA ASN A 62 -0.73 -17.96 1.96
C ASN A 62 0.55 -17.65 1.18
N ILE A 63 1.17 -18.69 0.64
CA ILE A 63 2.43 -18.57 -0.10
C ILE A 63 2.29 -17.72 -1.37
N LYS A 64 1.11 -17.74 -2.01
CA LYS A 64 0.85 -16.94 -3.21
C LYS A 64 0.89 -15.45 -2.87
N GLU A 65 0.08 -15.02 -1.91
CA GLU A 65 0.01 -13.62 -1.46
C GLU A 65 1.38 -13.12 -0.98
N SER A 66 2.10 -13.96 -0.23
CA SER A 66 3.45 -13.63 0.25
C SER A 66 4.46 -13.47 -0.90
N LYS A 67 4.36 -14.28 -1.97
CA LYS A 67 5.25 -14.19 -3.14
C LYS A 67 4.94 -12.94 -3.97
N GLU A 68 3.66 -12.67 -4.22
CA GLU A 68 3.23 -11.47 -4.95
C GLU A 68 3.64 -10.20 -4.21
N HIS A 69 3.42 -10.13 -2.89
CA HIS A 69 3.85 -8.98 -2.10
C HIS A 69 5.37 -8.77 -2.13
N ASN A 70 6.16 -9.83 -1.97
CA ASN A 70 7.61 -9.73 -2.06
C ASN A 70 8.08 -9.21 -3.44
N MET A 71 7.48 -9.71 -4.51
CA MET A 71 7.81 -9.28 -5.87
C MET A 71 7.57 -7.78 -6.07
N ILE A 72 6.42 -7.25 -5.61
CA ILE A 72 6.13 -5.81 -5.71
C ILE A 72 7.11 -4.99 -4.87
N VAL A 73 7.38 -5.41 -3.63
CA VAL A 73 8.35 -4.73 -2.76
C VAL A 73 9.74 -4.68 -3.40
N ASP A 74 10.19 -5.79 -4.00
CA ASP A 74 11.50 -5.84 -4.64
C ASP A 74 11.55 -5.01 -5.94
N MET A 75 10.46 -4.96 -6.70
CA MET A 75 10.33 -4.08 -7.87
C MET A 75 10.47 -2.61 -7.48
N GLU A 76 9.74 -2.16 -6.45
CA GLU A 76 9.82 -0.76 -6.01
C GLU A 76 11.18 -0.43 -5.38
N ARG A 77 11.79 -1.36 -4.64
CA ARG A 77 13.16 -1.19 -4.13
C ARG A 77 14.15 -1.03 -5.26
N ASN A 78 14.01 -1.81 -6.33
CA ASN A 78 14.84 -1.68 -7.52
C ASN A 78 14.68 -0.29 -8.15
N ASP A 79 13.44 0.16 -8.32
CA ASP A 79 13.16 1.50 -8.90
C ASP A 79 13.73 2.63 -8.05
N LEU A 80 13.55 2.57 -6.71
CA LEU A 80 14.14 3.54 -5.80
C LEU A 80 15.67 3.49 -5.81
N SER A 81 16.28 2.31 -5.98
CA SER A 81 17.75 2.15 -5.99
C SER A 81 18.41 2.82 -7.20
N ARG A 82 17.66 3.06 -8.28
CA ARG A 82 18.15 3.77 -9.46
C ARG A 82 18.29 5.28 -9.24
N ILE A 83 17.59 5.84 -8.27
CA ILE A 83 17.54 7.30 -8.01
C ILE A 83 18.01 7.71 -6.61
N CYS A 84 18.01 6.77 -5.66
CA CYS A 84 18.46 7.01 -4.28
C CYS A 84 19.95 6.75 -4.13
N ARG A 85 20.53 7.26 -3.04
CA ARG A 85 21.94 6.97 -2.70
C ARG A 85 22.11 5.47 -2.43
N ILE A 86 23.23 4.91 -2.88
CA ILE A 86 23.58 3.50 -2.63
C ILE A 86 23.51 3.23 -1.13
N GLY A 87 22.86 2.12 -0.75
CA GLY A 87 22.67 1.72 0.64
C GLY A 87 21.59 2.49 1.42
N SER A 88 20.95 3.51 0.83
CA SER A 88 19.91 4.29 1.53
C SER A 88 18.49 3.74 1.36
N VAL A 89 18.27 2.74 0.51
CA VAL A 89 16.97 2.10 0.29
C VAL A 89 16.82 0.91 1.24
N TYR A 90 15.86 1.00 2.17
CA TYR A 90 15.60 -0.04 3.15
C TYR A 90 14.10 -0.17 3.45
N ILE A 91 13.70 -1.35 3.91
CA ILE A 91 12.29 -1.65 4.26
C ILE A 91 12.06 -1.27 5.72
N LYS A 92 11.14 -0.33 5.98
CA LYS A 92 10.79 0.07 7.36
C LYS A 92 9.77 -0.88 8.00
N LYS A 93 8.81 -1.38 7.23
CA LYS A 93 7.80 -2.36 7.65
C LYS A 93 7.61 -3.35 6.51
N LEU A 94 7.68 -4.64 6.82
CA LEU A 94 7.50 -5.72 5.84
C LEU A 94 6.26 -6.53 6.19
N LYS A 95 5.41 -6.82 5.18
CA LYS A 95 4.21 -7.66 5.33
C LYS A 95 3.30 -7.22 6.50
N PHE A 96 3.15 -5.91 6.65
CA PHE A 96 2.23 -5.33 7.60
C PHE A 96 0.81 -5.42 7.04
N VAL A 97 -0.12 -6.02 7.81
CA VAL A 97 -1.53 -6.06 7.44
C VAL A 97 -2.18 -4.76 7.87
N GLU A 98 -2.69 -4.01 6.91
CA GLU A 98 -3.45 -2.78 7.17
C GLU A 98 -4.94 -3.07 7.40
N GLU A 99 -5.63 -2.15 8.05
CA GLU A 99 -7.07 -2.27 8.26
C GLU A 99 -7.79 -1.16 7.51
N TYR A 100 -8.60 -1.57 6.54
CA TYR A 100 -9.54 -0.71 5.85
C TYR A 100 -10.96 -1.01 6.36
N LYS A 101 -11.92 -0.17 5.98
CA LYS A 101 -13.30 -0.32 6.42
C LYS A 101 -13.87 -1.70 6.10
N ASP A 102 -13.69 -2.17 4.87
CA ASP A 102 -14.28 -3.42 4.36
C ASP A 102 -13.23 -4.49 4.04
N LEU A 103 -11.94 -4.17 4.18
CA LEU A 103 -10.81 -5.03 3.78
C LEU A 103 -9.72 -5.07 4.87
N TYR A 104 -8.96 -6.16 4.88
CA TYR A 104 -7.63 -6.30 5.49
C TYR A 104 -6.58 -6.51 4.41
#